data_AF-A0A6L2ZWU7-F1
#
_entry.id   AF-A0A6L2ZWU7-F1
#
_cell.length_a   1.000
_cell.length_b   1.000
_cell.length_c   1.000
_cell.angle_alpha   90.00
_cell.angle_beta   90.00
_cell.angle_gamma   90.00
#
_symmetry.space_group_name_H-M   'P 1'
#
loop_
_entity.id
_entity.type
_entity.pdbx_description
1 polymer ?
#
loop_
_entity_poly.entity_id
_entity_poly.type
_entity_poly.pdbx_seq_one_letter_code
_entity_poly.pdbx_strand_id
1 'polypeptide(L)'
;MGILLNNYQHQLKSLTASELSAFTLMDNQPELILSMNLTSLAQKLCSSNSTLIRLCQKLGFSGFSDFKSEVKRIIEQTKYLSHSSLFESYRFFFNEILPNINRDKLEYFAEK
;
A
#
# COMPACT_ATOMS: atom_id res chain seq x y z
N MET A 1 1.96 -14.82 -3.07
CA MET A 1 3.02 -13.94 -2.51
C MET A 1 2.37 -12.62 -2.19
N GLY A 2 2.56 -12.05 -0.99
CA GLY A 2 1.83 -10.86 -0.56
C GLY A 2 2.29 -9.58 -1.29
N ILE A 3 1.46 -8.55 -1.23
CA ILE A 3 1.64 -7.33 -2.03
C ILE A 3 2.89 -6.54 -1.63
N LEU A 4 3.28 -6.54 -0.35
CA LEU A 4 4.46 -5.84 0.13
C LEU A 4 5.71 -6.60 -0.30
N LEU A 5 5.70 -7.93 -0.20
CA LEU A 5 6.82 -8.76 -0.61
C LEU A 5 7.16 -8.54 -2.09
N ASN A 6 6.16 -8.44 -2.96
CA ASN A 6 6.37 -8.15 -4.38
C ASN A 6 7.04 -6.78 -4.63
N ASN A 7 6.75 -5.79 -3.78
CA ASN A 7 7.29 -4.43 -3.92
C ASN A 7 8.67 -4.26 -3.25
N TYR A 8 8.99 -5.05 -2.22
CA TYR A 8 10.16 -4.81 -1.36
C TYR A 8 11.11 -6.01 -1.18
N GLN A 9 11.02 -7.02 -2.05
CA GLN A 9 11.84 -8.24 -1.95
C GLN A 9 13.35 -7.99 -1.82
N HIS A 10 13.88 -6.95 -2.46
CA HIS A 10 15.32 -6.67 -2.48
C HIS A 10 15.84 -6.13 -1.15
N GLN A 11 14.99 -5.39 -0.42
CA GLN A 11 15.30 -4.78 0.86
C GLN A 11 15.27 -5.79 2.01
N LEU A 12 14.57 -6.93 1.85
CA LEU A 12 14.37 -7.92 2.92
C LEU A 12 15.67 -8.51 3.46
N LYS A 13 16.73 -8.60 2.63
CA LYS A 13 18.05 -9.09 3.05
C LYS A 13 18.71 -8.22 4.12
N SER A 14 18.30 -6.97 4.24
CA SER A 14 18.83 -6.02 5.22
C SER A 14 18.07 -6.03 6.56
N LEU A 15 16.93 -6.73 6.62
CA LEU A 15 16.08 -6.78 7.80
C LEU A 15 16.65 -7.76 8.83
N THR A 16 16.59 -7.36 10.10
CA THR A 16 16.79 -8.26 11.24
C THR A 16 15.63 -9.25 11.33
N ALA A 17 15.79 -10.33 12.12
CA ALA A 17 14.74 -11.32 12.33
C ALA A 17 13.43 -10.70 12.86
N SER A 18 13.51 -9.75 13.80
CA SER A 18 12.32 -9.07 14.35
C SER A 18 11.64 -8.16 13.32
N GLU A 19 12.41 -7.47 12.49
CA GLU A 19 11.87 -6.65 11.39
C GLU A 19 11.23 -7.55 10.32
N LEU A 20 11.89 -8.65 9.92
CA LEU A 20 11.35 -9.58 8.94
C LEU A 20 10.04 -10.26 9.43
N SER A 21 9.96 -10.59 10.72
CA SER A 21 8.74 -11.10 11.34
C SER A 21 7.60 -10.09 11.25
N ALA A 22 7.86 -8.84 11.64
CA ALA A 22 6.88 -7.76 11.51
C ALA A 22 6.47 -7.52 10.06
N PHE A 23 7.42 -7.53 9.12
CA PHE A 23 7.16 -7.40 7.68
C PHE A 23 6.25 -8.52 7.18
N THR A 24 6.52 -9.77 7.55
CA THR A 24 5.76 -10.93 7.09
C THR A 24 4.31 -10.87 7.59
N LEU A 25 4.11 -10.47 8.86
CA LEU A 25 2.76 -10.28 9.40
C LEU A 25 2.01 -9.13 8.72
N MET A 26 2.72 -8.03 8.40
CA MET A 26 2.15 -6.93 7.61
C MET A 26 1.80 -7.35 6.18
N ASP A 27 2.63 -8.16 5.52
CA ASP A 27 2.42 -8.65 4.16
C ASP A 27 1.24 -9.62 4.07
N ASN A 28 1.01 -10.40 5.13
CA ASN A 28 -0.15 -11.29 5.24
C ASN A 28 -1.48 -10.53 5.41
N GLN A 29 -1.47 -9.34 6.04
CA GLN A 29 -2.66 -8.55 6.25
C GLN A 29 -2.38 -7.04 6.15
N PRO A 30 -2.17 -6.51 4.93
CA PRO A 30 -1.74 -5.13 4.69
C PRO A 30 -2.73 -4.07 5.20
N GLU A 31 -4.01 -4.41 5.33
CA GLU A 31 -5.06 -3.52 5.83
C GLU A 31 -4.83 -3.09 7.30
N LEU A 32 -4.06 -3.86 8.06
CA LEU A 32 -3.66 -3.49 9.43
C LEU A 32 -2.82 -2.21 9.43
N ILE A 33 -1.97 -2.01 8.43
CA ILE A 33 -1.14 -0.80 8.30
C ILE A 33 -2.04 0.43 8.09
N LEU A 34 -3.12 0.28 7.33
CA LEU A 34 -4.05 1.36 7.02
C LEU A 34 -4.95 1.71 8.22
N SER A 35 -5.42 0.70 8.95
CA SER A 35 -6.40 0.87 10.04
C SER A 35 -5.80 1.32 11.38
N MET A 36 -4.49 1.17 11.59
CA MET A 36 -3.85 1.43 12.89
C MET A 36 -2.84 2.58 12.84
N ASN A 37 -2.60 3.20 14.00
CA ASN A 37 -1.42 4.04 14.20
C ASN A 37 -0.19 3.17 14.54
N LEU A 38 1.01 3.76 14.54
CA LEU A 38 2.27 3.05 14.79
C LEU A 38 2.25 2.23 16.08
N THR A 39 1.78 2.81 17.18
CA THR A 39 1.79 2.17 18.50
C THR A 39 0.85 0.97 18.55
N SER A 40 -0.38 1.12 18.06
CA SER A 40 -1.35 0.03 18.00
C SER A 40 -0.87 -1.09 17.07
N LEU A 41 -0.25 -0.74 15.95
CA LEU A 41 0.32 -1.72 15.03
C LEU A 41 1.49 -2.47 15.68
N ALA A 42 2.40 -1.77 16.35
CA ALA A 42 3.53 -2.39 17.05
C ALA A 42 3.03 -3.41 18.09
N GLN A 43 2.02 -3.04 18.89
CA GLN A 43 1.38 -3.96 19.84
C GLN A 43 0.76 -5.18 19.14
N LYS A 44 0.00 -4.97 18.07
CA LYS A 44 -0.65 -6.03 17.30
C LYS A 44 0.36 -7.03 16.71
N LEU A 45 1.54 -6.55 16.32
CA LEU A 45 2.61 -7.33 15.73
C LEU A 45 3.63 -7.87 16.75
N CYS A 46 3.36 -7.74 18.05
CA CYS A 46 4.29 -8.11 19.13
C CYS A 46 5.69 -7.50 18.92
N SER A 47 5.74 -6.25 18.48
CA SER A 47 6.96 -5.52 18.13
C SER A 47 7.02 -4.17 18.83
N SER A 48 8.13 -3.44 18.66
CA SER A 48 8.30 -2.10 19.21
C SER A 48 8.15 -1.02 18.14
N ASN A 49 7.74 0.18 18.53
CA ASN A 49 7.71 1.35 17.65
C ASN A 49 9.06 1.58 16.96
N SER A 50 10.16 1.43 17.71
CA SER A 50 11.52 1.58 17.17
C SER A 50 11.88 0.52 16.12
N THR A 51 11.38 -0.71 16.27
CA THR A 51 11.57 -1.77 15.27
C THR A 51 10.80 -1.47 14.00
N LEU A 52 9.54 -1.02 14.11
CA LEU A 52 8.74 -0.66 12.94
C LEU A 52 9.29 0.57 12.21
N ILE A 53 9.81 1.57 12.93
CA ILE A 53 10.44 2.73 12.30
C ILE A 53 11.72 2.34 11.55
N ARG A 54 12.61 1.54 12.16
CA ARG A 54 13.83 1.06 11.48
C ARG A 54 13.51 0.20 10.26
N LEU A 55 12.48 -0.64 10.36
CA LEU A 55 11.96 -1.37 9.21
C LEU A 55 11.54 -0.42 8.09
N CYS A 56 10.72 0.59 8.37
CA CYS A 56 10.28 1.56 7.35
C CYS A 56 11.48 2.28 6.70
N GLN A 57 12.48 2.66 7.49
CA GLN A 57 13.71 3.29 7.00
C GLN A 57 14.53 2.36 6.10
N LYS A 58 14.67 1.08 6.45
CA LYS A 58 15.34 0.09 5.60
C LYS A 58 14.59 -0.21 4.30
N LEU A 59 13.28 -0.02 4.29
CA LEU A 59 12.47 -0.09 3.08
C LEU A 59 12.57 1.18 2.21
N GLY A 60 13.24 2.24 2.68
CA GLY A 60 13.48 3.48 1.95
C GLY A 60 12.56 4.65 2.34
N PHE A 61 11.78 4.53 3.41
CA PHE A 61 10.85 5.56 3.86
C PHE A 61 11.42 6.44 4.96
N SER A 62 10.95 7.68 5.03
CA SER A 62 11.32 8.59 6.13
C SER A 62 10.81 8.13 7.50
N GLY A 63 9.72 7.35 7.53
CA GLY A 63 9.13 6.78 8.74
C GLY A 63 7.80 6.06 8.45
N PHE A 64 7.03 5.77 9.51
CA PHE A 64 5.81 4.98 9.39
C PHE A 64 4.69 5.67 8.61
N SER A 65 4.49 6.98 8.76
CA SER A 65 3.43 7.70 8.04
C SER A 65 3.64 7.71 6.52
N ASP A 66 4.89 7.80 6.09
CA ASP A 66 5.31 7.76 4.71
C ASP A 66 5.09 6.35 4.12
N PHE A 67 5.59 5.32 4.83
CA PHE A 67 5.32 3.93 4.51
C PHE A 67 3.80 3.62 4.42
N LYS A 68 3.00 4.09 5.38
CA LYS A 68 1.54 3.89 5.40
C LYS A 68 0.86 4.51 4.19
N SER A 69 1.30 5.69 3.78
CA SER A 69 0.78 6.37 2.58
C SER A 69 1.08 5.57 1.31
N GLU A 70 2.29 5.02 1.22
CA GLU A 70 2.69 4.18 0.09
C GLU A 70 1.94 2.85 0.05
N VAL A 71 1.74 2.19 1.19
CA VAL A 71 0.93 0.97 1.28
C VAL A 71 -0.50 1.22 0.84
N LYS A 72 -1.08 2.38 1.18
CA LYS A 72 -2.40 2.78 0.69
C LYS A 72 -2.43 2.86 -0.83
N ARG A 73 -1.43 3.51 -1.43
CA ARG A 73 -1.27 3.62 -2.89
C ARG A 73 -1.16 2.25 -3.55
N ILE A 74 -0.35 1.34 -3.01
CA ILE A 74 -0.18 -0.02 -3.54
C ILE A 74 -1.49 -0.81 -3.48
N ILE A 75 -2.21 -0.76 -2.35
CA ILE A 75 -3.49 -1.47 -2.18
C ILE A 75 -4.52 -0.92 -3.16
N GLU A 76 -4.63 0.40 -3.30
CA GLU A 76 -5.54 1.03 -4.26
C GLU A 76 -5.21 0.59 -5.68
N GLN A 77 -3.95 0.69 -6.11
CA GLN A 77 -3.51 0.25 -7.44
C GLN A 77 -3.76 -1.25 -7.68
N THR A 78 -3.56 -2.09 -6.67
CA THR A 78 -3.82 -3.52 -6.79
C THR A 78 -5.32 -3.80 -6.92
N LYS A 79 -6.19 -3.03 -6.27
CA LYS A 79 -7.65 -3.12 -6.47
C LYS A 79 -8.06 -2.74 -7.88
N TYR A 80 -7.45 -1.71 -8.48
CA TYR A 80 -7.66 -1.39 -9.90
C TYR A 80 -7.23 -2.53 -10.82
N LEU A 81 -6.12 -3.22 -10.50
CA LEU A 81 -5.57 -4.31 -11.31
C LEU A 81 -6.21 -5.68 -11.02
N SER A 82 -6.92 -5.86 -9.90
CA SER A 82 -7.58 -7.12 -9.54
C SER A 82 -8.96 -7.30 -10.16
N HIS A 83 -9.38 -6.41 -11.06
CA HIS A 83 -10.48 -6.71 -11.97
C HIS A 83 -10.00 -7.80 -12.93
N SER A 84 -10.26 -9.06 -12.55
CA SER A 84 -9.76 -10.28 -13.19
C SER A 84 -10.19 -10.46 -14.66
N SER A 85 -11.08 -9.60 -15.14
CA SER A 85 -11.46 -9.50 -16.55
C SER A 85 -11.48 -8.05 -17.01
N LEU A 86 -11.21 -7.85 -18.29
CA LEU A 86 -11.37 -6.56 -18.98
C LEU A 86 -12.79 -5.98 -18.75
N PHE A 87 -13.80 -6.85 -18.65
CA PHE A 87 -15.18 -6.49 -18.33
C PHE A 87 -15.29 -5.78 -16.98
N GLU A 88 -14.68 -6.35 -15.93
CA GLU A 88 -14.72 -5.75 -14.59
C GLU A 88 -13.98 -4.40 -14.53
N SER A 89 -12.90 -4.27 -15.30
CA SER A 89 -12.15 -3.01 -15.43
C SER A 89 -13.02 -1.92 -16.10
N TYR A 90 -13.71 -2.25 -17.19
CA TYR A 90 -14.66 -1.33 -17.83
C TYR A 90 -15.85 -1.02 -16.94
N ARG A 91 -16.41 -2.03 -16.26
CA ARG A 91 -17.52 -1.85 -15.32
C ARG A 91 -17.16 -0.87 -14.20
N PHE A 92 -15.96 -0.99 -13.64
CA PHE A 92 -15.46 -0.03 -12.65
C PHE A 92 -15.31 1.38 -13.26
N PHE A 93 -14.64 1.49 -14.41
CA PHE A 93 -14.46 2.79 -15.08
C PHE A 93 -15.79 3.50 -15.35
N PHE A 94 -16.78 2.79 -15.90
CA PHE A 94 -18.08 3.38 -16.20
C PHE A 94 -18.89 3.78 -14.96
N ASN A 95 -18.78 3.04 -13.87
CA ASN A 95 -19.61 3.28 -12.69
C ASN A 95 -18.98 4.24 -11.67
N GLU A 96 -17.65 4.24 -11.55
CA GLU A 96 -16.95 4.98 -10.49
C GLU A 96 -16.18 6.20 -11.03
N ILE A 97 -15.65 6.11 -12.26
CA ILE A 97 -14.82 7.17 -12.85
C ILE A 97 -15.65 8.07 -13.76
N LEU A 98 -16.42 7.50 -14.69
CA LEU A 98 -17.20 8.26 -15.69
C LEU A 98 -18.15 9.31 -15.07
N PRO A 99 -18.88 9.04 -13.96
CA PRO A 99 -19.77 10.04 -13.36
C PRO A 99 -19.05 11.27 -12.81
N ASN A 100 -17.74 11.14 -12.54
CA ASN A 100 -16.89 12.20 -12.00
C ASN A 100 -16.14 12.97 -13.09
N ILE A 101 -16.32 12.58 -14.37
CA ILE A 101 -15.80 13.30 -15.53
C ILE A 101 -16.83 14.35 -15.94
N ASN A 102 -16.44 15.62 -15.90
CA ASN A 102 -17.26 16.74 -16.35
C ASN A 102 -16.58 17.47 -17.52
N ARG A 103 -17.31 18.42 -18.11
CA ARG A 103 -16.87 19.20 -19.27
C ARG A 103 -15.49 19.84 -19.05
N ASP A 104 -15.31 20.49 -17.89
CA ASP A 104 -14.07 21.20 -17.58
C ASP A 104 -12.84 20.26 -17.56
N LYS A 105 -12.99 19.07 -16.97
CA LYS A 105 -11.92 18.05 -16.99
C LYS A 105 -11.66 17.53 -18.40
N LEU A 106 -12.70 17.36 -19.22
CA LEU A 106 -12.56 16.89 -20.61
C LEU A 106 -11.86 17.92 -21.48
N GLU A 107 -12.20 19.20 -21.34
CA GLU A 107 -11.52 20.30 -22.02
C GLU A 107 -10.05 20.36 -21.61
N TYR A 108 -9.75 20.23 -20.31
CA TYR A 108 -8.38 20.14 -19.82
C TYR A 108 -7.59 18.97 -20.44
N PHE A 109 -8.21 17.79 -20.56
CA PHE A 109 -7.54 16.63 -21.18
C PHE A 109 -7.37 16.77 -22.69
N ALA A 110 -8.23 17.52 -23.38
CA ALA A 110 -8.17 17.71 -24.84
C ALA A 110 -7.14 18.78 -25.27
N GLU A 111 -6.77 19.69 -24.36
CA GLU A 111 -5.77 20.74 -24.61
C GLU A 111 -4.31 20.28 -24.42
N LYS A 112 -4.09 19.02 -24.01
CA LYS A 112 -2.77 18.38 -23.90
C LYS A 112 -2.63 17.20 -24.84
#